data_AF-A0A2P7UEQ6-F1
#
_entry.id   AF-A0A2P7UEQ6-F1
#
_cell.length_a   1.000
_cell.length_b   1.000
_cell.length_c   1.000
_cell.angle_alpha   90.00
_cell.angle_beta   90.00
_cell.angle_gamma   90.00
#
_symmetry.space_group_name_H-M   'P 1'
#
loop_
_entity.id
_entity.type
_entity.pdbx_description
1 polymer ?
#
loop_
_entity_poly.entity_id
_entity_poly.type
_entity_poly.pdbx_seq_one_letter_code
_entity_poly.pdbx_strand_id
1 'polypeptide(L)'
;MREVKDYESDWEEFWKEICINPDGSINLDQIKRELSDYRMVMKTASEVYCHITGNAISKVNTRVSAIISEADAHYESIHEKAFLENHVSLYRLSEEMFGFEISERSHDLIAETIPYTLIHEGVPLKK
;
A
#
# COMPACT_ATOMS: atom_id res chain seq x y z
N MET A 1 0.99 21.92 -16.72
CA MET A 1 1.83 22.73 -15.81
C MET A 1 1.94 21.99 -14.49
N ARG A 2 3.15 21.81 -13.93
CA ARG A 2 3.27 21.38 -12.53
C ARG A 2 3.10 22.65 -11.69
N GLU A 3 2.07 22.74 -10.86
CA GLU A 3 2.11 23.68 -9.74
C GLU A 3 3.25 23.23 -8.83
N VAL A 4 4.37 23.94 -8.92
CA VAL A 4 5.36 23.94 -7.86
C VAL A 4 4.67 24.73 -6.74
N LYS A 5 4.25 24.05 -5.67
CA LYS A 5 3.94 24.77 -4.43
C LYS A 5 5.16 25.61 -4.10
N ASP A 6 4.96 26.91 -4.06
CA ASP A 6 6.02 27.86 -3.80
C ASP A 6 6.45 27.65 -2.35
N TYR A 7 7.71 27.34 -2.12
CA TYR A 7 8.20 27.15 -0.75
C TYR A 7 8.00 28.43 0.09
N GLU A 8 7.86 29.59 -0.58
CA GLU A 8 7.46 30.86 0.04
C GLU A 8 6.00 30.84 0.52
N SER A 9 5.07 30.21 -0.19
CA SER A 9 3.68 30.09 0.28
C SER A 9 3.58 29.17 1.49
N ASP A 10 4.26 28.01 1.45
CA ASP A 10 4.32 27.11 2.60
C ASP A 10 5.02 27.78 3.79
N TRP A 11 5.98 28.67 3.54
CA TRP A 11 6.61 29.46 4.59
C TRP A 11 5.62 30.45 5.22
N GLU A 12 5.00 31.31 4.42
CA GLU A 12 4.10 32.36 4.92
C GLU A 12 2.81 31.79 5.54
N GLU A 13 2.25 30.70 5.00
CA GLU A 13 0.97 30.13 5.45
C GLU A 13 1.09 29.18 6.64
N PHE A 14 2.26 28.56 6.86
CA PHE A 14 2.41 27.51 7.87
C PHE A 14 3.65 27.70 8.74
N TRP A 15 4.84 27.78 8.15
CA TRP A 15 6.08 27.73 8.93
C TRP A 15 6.39 29.00 9.72
N LYS A 16 6.05 30.16 9.19
CA LYS A 16 6.45 31.45 9.76
C LYS A 16 5.91 31.66 11.16
N GLU A 17 4.64 31.36 11.41
CA GLU A 17 4.02 31.49 12.73
C GLU A 17 4.62 30.51 13.76
N ILE A 18 5.13 29.36 13.31
CA ILE A 18 5.76 28.35 14.16
C ILE A 18 7.23 28.73 14.45
N CYS A 19 7.93 29.24 13.43
CA CYS A 19 9.39 29.44 13.47
C CYS A 19 9.81 30.82 13.98
N ILE A 20 8.90 31.78 14.15
CA ILE A 20 9.20 33.16 14.53
C ILE A 20 8.56 33.50 15.89
N ASN A 21 9.34 34.15 16.75
CA ASN A 21 8.88 34.66 18.04
C ASN A 21 8.01 35.93 17.87
N PRO A 22 7.22 36.34 18.89
CA PRO A 22 6.43 37.57 18.82
C PRO A 22 7.23 38.85 18.57
N ASP A 23 8.54 38.85 18.87
CA ASP A 23 9.46 39.97 18.62
C ASP A 23 10.06 39.99 17.20
N GLY A 24 9.69 39.02 16.35
CA GLY A 24 10.19 38.87 14.99
C GLY A 24 11.52 38.11 14.87
N SER A 25 12.11 37.66 15.98
CA SER A 25 13.32 36.83 15.95
C SER A 25 13.02 35.36 15.63
N ILE A 26 14.02 34.62 15.14
CA ILE A 26 13.90 33.19 14.84
C ILE A 26 13.82 32.38 16.15
N ASN A 27 12.81 31.53 16.26
CA ASN A 27 12.67 30.54 17.32
C ASN A 27 13.44 29.25 16.98
N LEU A 28 14.75 29.26 17.25
CA LEU A 28 15.62 28.14 16.92
C LEU A 28 15.30 26.84 17.68
N ASP A 29 14.76 26.92 18.91
CA ASP A 29 14.36 25.71 19.66
C ASP A 29 13.18 25.02 18.99
N GLN A 30 12.15 25.80 18.60
CA GLN A 30 11.00 25.25 17.89
C GLN A 30 11.41 24.62 16.57
N ILE A 31 12.24 25.30 15.78
CA ILE A 31 12.74 24.76 14.50
C ILE A 31 13.43 23.40 14.70
N LYS A 32 14.24 23.24 15.76
CA LYS A 32 14.90 21.95 16.03
C LYS A 32 13.90 20.84 16.34
N ARG A 33 12.81 21.15 17.06
CA ARG A 33 11.73 20.19 17.35
C ARG A 33 11.02 19.78 16.07
N GLU A 34 10.59 20.76 15.27
CA GLU A 34 9.90 20.50 14.01
C GLU A 34 10.76 19.70 13.02
N LEU A 35 12.05 20.01 12.90
CA LEU A 35 12.96 19.25 12.06
C LEU A 35 13.18 17.81 12.57
N SER A 36 13.17 17.62 13.89
CA SER A 36 13.24 16.28 14.49
C SER A 36 11.98 15.46 14.16
N ASP A 37 10.80 16.07 14.28
CA ASP A 37 9.53 15.43 13.99
C ASP A 37 9.40 15.14 12.49
N TYR A 38 9.76 16.09 11.64
CA TYR A 38 9.81 15.91 10.19
C TYR A 38 10.74 14.76 9.80
N ARG A 39 11.94 14.66 10.40
CA ARG A 39 12.85 13.52 10.18
C ARG A 39 12.19 12.20 10.54
N MET A 40 11.45 12.15 11.64
CA MET A 40 10.74 10.94 12.08
C MET A 40 9.65 10.55 11.09
N VAL A 41 8.82 11.52 10.68
CA VAL A 41 7.77 11.32 9.67
C VAL A 41 8.35 10.78 8.36
N MET A 42 9.43 11.39 7.87
CA MET A 42 10.09 10.97 6.62
C MET A 42 10.64 9.54 6.70
N LYS A 43 11.21 9.17 7.85
CA LYS A 43 11.69 7.80 8.07
C LYS A 43 10.52 6.81 8.08
N THR A 44 9.49 7.08 8.88
CA THR A 44 8.35 6.16 9.03
C THR A 44 7.55 6.05 7.74
N ALA A 45 7.30 7.15 7.03
CA ALA A 45 6.61 7.12 5.75
C ALA A 45 7.38 6.31 4.69
N SER A 46 8.71 6.39 4.68
CA SER A 46 9.56 5.56 3.81
C SER A 46 9.40 4.06 4.12
N GLU A 47 9.42 3.70 5.40
CA GLU A 47 9.23 2.31 5.86
C GLU A 47 7.83 1.79 5.49
N VAL A 48 6.78 2.61 5.67
CA VAL A 48 5.41 2.27 5.31
C VAL A 48 5.28 2.06 3.80
N TYR A 49 5.78 2.99 2.97
CA TYR A 49 5.73 2.85 1.51
C TYR A 49 6.44 1.58 1.08
N CYS A 50 7.61 1.29 1.65
CA CYS A 50 8.37 0.09 1.33
C CYS A 50 7.56 -1.16 1.65
N HIS A 51 6.92 -1.19 2.82
CA HIS A 51 6.12 -2.34 3.24
C HIS A 51 4.89 -2.58 2.34
N ILE A 52 4.06 -1.55 2.13
CA ILE A 52 2.78 -1.71 1.42
C ILE A 52 2.97 -2.00 -0.07
N THR A 53 4.07 -1.54 -0.67
CA THR A 53 4.38 -1.74 -2.10
C THR A 53 5.23 -2.97 -2.37
N GLY A 54 5.40 -3.88 -1.40
CA GLY A 54 6.21 -5.08 -1.60
C GLY A 54 7.70 -4.79 -1.85
N ASN A 55 8.22 -3.72 -1.26
CA ASN A 55 9.56 -3.17 -1.41
C ASN A 55 9.85 -2.43 -2.74
N ALA A 56 8.82 -2.09 -3.52
CA ALA A 56 8.99 -1.35 -4.78
C ALA A 56 9.32 0.14 -4.57
N ILE A 57 8.69 0.79 -3.58
CA ILE A 57 8.83 2.24 -3.35
C ILE A 57 9.17 2.51 -1.89
N SER A 58 10.28 3.22 -1.64
CA SER A 58 10.62 3.78 -0.31
C SER A 58 10.73 5.31 -0.32
N LYS A 59 10.73 5.93 -1.51
CA LYS A 59 10.95 7.37 -1.65
C LYS A 59 9.70 8.15 -1.28
N VAL A 60 9.75 8.88 -0.18
CA VAL A 60 8.62 9.63 0.42
C VAL A 60 8.03 10.75 -0.45
N ASN A 61 8.81 11.33 -1.36
CA ASN A 61 8.30 12.33 -2.31
C ASN A 61 7.81 11.72 -3.65
N THR A 62 7.60 10.40 -3.69
CA THR A 62 6.94 9.74 -4.82
C THR A 62 5.50 10.21 -4.92
N ARG A 63 4.98 10.28 -6.14
CA ARG A 63 3.58 10.66 -6.36
C ARG A 63 2.66 9.64 -5.67
N VAL A 64 1.66 10.15 -4.96
CA VAL A 64 0.67 9.34 -4.25
C VAL A 64 0.02 8.30 -5.17
N SER A 65 -0.33 8.68 -6.40
CA SER A 65 -0.93 7.76 -7.38
C SER A 65 -0.04 6.56 -7.73
N ALA A 66 1.28 6.76 -7.78
CA ALA A 66 2.21 5.66 -8.05
C ALA A 66 2.36 4.73 -6.84
N ILE A 67 2.36 5.29 -5.62
CA ILE A 67 2.38 4.50 -4.38
C ILE A 67 1.13 3.64 -4.27
N ILE A 68 -0.05 4.21 -4.54
CA ILE A 68 -1.33 3.49 -4.52
C ILE A 68 -1.30 2.35 -5.56
N SER A 69 -0.91 2.65 -6.80
CA SER A 69 -0.87 1.64 -7.87
C SER A 69 0.05 0.46 -7.55
N GLU A 70 1.22 0.70 -6.96
CA GLU A 70 2.14 -0.37 -6.57
C GLU A 70 1.65 -1.14 -5.33
N ALA A 71 0.98 -0.46 -4.40
CA ALA A 71 0.37 -1.12 -3.25
C ALA A 71 -0.76 -2.06 -3.69
N ASP A 72 -1.64 -1.60 -4.58
CA ASP A 72 -2.73 -2.41 -5.14
C ASP A 72 -2.17 -3.64 -5.87
N ALA A 73 -1.16 -3.46 -6.73
CA ALA A 73 -0.50 -4.57 -7.43
C ALA A 73 0.16 -5.57 -6.47
N HIS A 74 0.78 -5.08 -5.39
CA HIS A 74 1.36 -5.94 -4.36
C HIS A 74 0.30 -6.79 -3.65
N TYR A 75 -0.84 -6.18 -3.26
CA TYR A 75 -1.94 -6.90 -2.63
C TYR A 75 -2.60 -7.91 -3.58
N GLU A 76 -2.78 -7.56 -4.86
CA GLU A 76 -3.26 -8.49 -5.89
C GLU A 76 -2.35 -9.73 -5.99
N SER A 77 -1.03 -9.54 -6.04
CA SER A 77 -0.07 -10.66 -6.07
C SER A 77 -0.14 -11.53 -4.81
N ILE A 78 -0.36 -10.93 -3.63
CA ILE A 78 -0.54 -11.70 -2.38
C ILE A 78 -1.82 -12.53 -2.46
N HIS A 79 -2.93 -11.95 -2.92
CA HIS A 79 -4.20 -12.65 -3.05
C HIS A 79 -4.12 -13.79 -4.07
N GLU A 80 -3.48 -13.57 -5.22
CA GLU A 80 -3.29 -14.58 -6.25
C GLU A 80 -2.43 -15.75 -5.74
N LYS A 81 -1.32 -15.46 -5.03
CA LYS A 81 -0.49 -16.51 -4.43
C LYS A 81 -1.23 -17.33 -3.39
N ALA A 82 -1.96 -16.66 -2.48
CA ALA A 82 -2.76 -17.35 -1.47
C ALA A 82 -3.86 -18.21 -2.10
N PHE A 83 -4.48 -17.73 -3.18
CA PHE A 83 -5.45 -18.50 -3.96
C PHE A 83 -4.81 -19.76 -4.56
N LEU A 84 -3.67 -19.61 -5.24
CA LEU A 84 -2.95 -20.74 -5.85
C LEU A 84 -2.47 -21.76 -4.81
N GLU A 85 -1.93 -21.32 -3.68
CA GLU A 85 -1.48 -22.21 -2.59
C GLU A 85 -2.63 -23.01 -1.98
N ASN A 86 -3.78 -22.37 -1.75
CA ASN A 86 -4.98 -23.07 -1.26
C ASN A 86 -5.54 -24.04 -2.30
N HIS A 87 -5.55 -23.65 -3.58
CA HIS A 87 -6.04 -24.48 -4.67
C HIS A 87 -5.19 -25.74 -4.83
N VAL A 88 -3.85 -25.61 -4.85
CA VAL A 88 -2.90 -26.74 -4.86
C VAL A 88 -3.10 -27.66 -3.65
N SER A 89 -3.36 -27.09 -2.47
CA SER A 89 -3.59 -27.88 -1.25
C SER A 89 -4.89 -28.70 -1.32
N LEU A 90 -5.97 -28.13 -1.87
CA LEU A 90 -7.23 -28.85 -2.07
C LEU A 90 -7.10 -29.98 -3.10
N TYR A 91 -6.33 -29.76 -4.18
CA TYR A 91 -6.06 -30.81 -5.16
C TYR A 91 -5.32 -31.98 -4.54
N ARG A 92 -4.23 -31.71 -3.84
CA ARG A 92 -3.44 -32.76 -3.19
C ARG A 92 -4.28 -33.57 -2.20
N LEU A 93 -5.15 -32.92 -1.42
CA LEU A 93 -6.08 -33.61 -0.53
C LEU A 93 -7.11 -34.46 -1.29
N SER A 94 -7.61 -33.99 -2.43
CA SER A 94 -8.56 -34.76 -3.25
C SER A 94 -7.91 -36.00 -3.89
N GLU A 95 -6.67 -35.90 -4.34
CA GLU A 95 -5.90 -37.04 -4.85
C GLU A 95 -5.59 -38.05 -3.73
N GLU A 96 -5.19 -37.56 -2.54
CA GLU A 96 -4.95 -38.39 -1.35
C GLU A 96 -6.23 -39.08 -0.85
N MET A 97 -7.39 -38.42 -0.92
CA MET A 97 -8.67 -38.95 -0.43
C MET A 97 -9.37 -39.88 -1.43
N PHE A 98 -9.29 -39.60 -2.73
CA PHE A 98 -10.10 -40.29 -3.74
C PHE A 98 -9.28 -41.13 -4.73
N GLY A 99 -7.94 -41.01 -4.73
CA GLY A 99 -7.03 -41.92 -5.44
C GLY A 99 -7.04 -41.79 -6.96
N PHE A 100 -7.51 -40.66 -7.52
CA PHE A 100 -7.44 -40.37 -8.95
C PHE A 100 -6.88 -38.96 -9.20
N GLU A 101 -6.06 -38.80 -10.24
CA GLU A 101 -5.60 -37.50 -10.74
C GLU A 101 -6.78 -36.74 -11.37
N ILE A 102 -6.96 -35.48 -10.99
CA ILE A 102 -7.96 -34.61 -11.62
C ILE A 102 -7.40 -34.15 -12.97
N SER A 103 -8.11 -34.43 -14.08
CA SER A 103 -7.64 -34.04 -15.42
C SER A 103 -7.59 -32.51 -15.59
N GLU A 104 -6.68 -31.99 -16.44
CA GLU A 104 -6.58 -30.56 -16.80
C GLU A 104 -7.93 -29.91 -17.19
N ARG A 105 -8.87 -30.66 -17.77
CA ARG A 105 -10.18 -30.12 -18.14
C ARG A 105 -11.09 -29.83 -16.93
N SER A 106 -10.88 -30.55 -15.85
CA SER A 106 -11.57 -30.32 -14.58
C SER A 106 -10.91 -29.18 -13.78
N HIS A 107 -9.62 -28.90 -14.01
CA HIS A 107 -8.92 -27.72 -13.46
C HIS A 107 -9.58 -26.41 -13.88
N ASP A 108 -9.85 -26.23 -15.18
CA ASP A 108 -10.45 -24.99 -15.71
C ASP A 108 -11.84 -24.74 -15.12
N LEU A 109 -12.66 -25.80 -15.01
CA LEU A 109 -14.01 -25.71 -14.43
C LEU A 109 -14.00 -25.36 -12.94
N ILE A 110 -13.07 -25.90 -12.15
CA ILE A 110 -12.97 -25.59 -10.71
C ILE A 110 -12.46 -24.15 -10.52
N ALA A 111 -11.46 -23.73 -11.30
CA ALA A 111 -10.92 -22.38 -11.29
C ALA A 111 -11.97 -21.31 -11.71
N GLU A 112 -12.91 -21.66 -12.59
CA GLU A 112 -14.04 -20.78 -12.96
C GLU A 112 -15.17 -20.75 -11.92
N THR A 113 -15.30 -21.78 -11.06
CA THR A 113 -16.42 -21.91 -10.11
C THR A 113 -16.12 -21.32 -8.73
N ILE A 114 -14.87 -21.38 -8.26
CA ILE A 114 -14.44 -20.81 -6.95
C ILE A 114 -14.49 -19.26 -6.86
N PRO A 115 -14.30 -18.46 -7.93
CA PRO A 115 -14.42 -17.01 -7.88
C PRO A 115 -15.80 -16.55 -7.37
N TYR A 116 -16.85 -17.36 -7.55
CA TYR A 116 -18.20 -16.99 -7.11
C TYR A 116 -18.43 -17.20 -5.61
N THR A 117 -17.73 -18.13 -4.96
CA THR A 117 -18.08 -18.52 -3.58
C THR A 117 -17.42 -17.64 -2.51
N LEU A 118 -16.25 -17.05 -2.81
CA LEU A 118 -15.49 -16.22 -1.85
C LEU A 118 -15.78 -14.72 -1.93
N ILE A 119 -16.44 -14.24 -3.00
CA ILE A 119 -16.85 -12.83 -3.13
C ILE A 119 -18.18 -12.56 -2.38
N HIS A 120 -18.95 -13.60 -2.06
CA HIS A 120 -20.28 -13.46 -1.46
C HIS A 120 -20.31 -13.32 0.08
N GLU A 121 -19.19 -13.46 0.79
CA GLU A 121 -19.15 -13.34 2.26
C GLU A 121 -18.70 -11.97 2.80
N GLY A 122 -18.87 -10.86 2.07
CA GLY A 122 -18.84 -9.57 2.78
C GLY A 122 -18.66 -8.24 2.04
N VAL A 123 -18.59 -8.16 0.71
CA VAL A 123 -18.47 -6.85 0.04
C VAL A 123 -19.48 -6.73 -1.10
N PRO A 124 -20.38 -5.72 -1.09
CA PRO A 124 -21.32 -5.52 -2.18
C PRO A 124 -20.58 -4.98 -3.40
N LEU A 125 -20.76 -5.66 -4.54
CA LEU A 125 -20.40 -5.12 -5.84
C LEU A 125 -21.19 -3.83 -6.07
N LYS A 126 -20.52 -2.67 -6.04
CA LYS A 126 -21.11 -1.40 -6.46
C LYS A 126 -21.48 -1.52 -7.95
N LYS A 127 -22.75 -1.22 -8.26
CA LYS A 127 -23.20 -0.86 -9.60
C LYS A 127 -22.67 0.52 -10.00
#